data_AF-A0A937SD32-F1
#
_entry.id   AF-A0A937SD32-F1
#
_cell.length_a   1.000
_cell.length_b   1.000
_cell.length_c   1.000
_cell.angle_alpha   90.00
_cell.angle_beta   90.00
_cell.angle_gamma   90.00
#
_symmetry.space_group_name_H-M   'P 1'
#
loop_
_entity.id
_entity.type
_entity.pdbx_description
1 polymer ?
#
loop_
_entity_poly.entity_id
_entity_poly.type
_entity_poly.pdbx_seq_one_letter_code
_entity_poly.pdbx_strand_id
1 'polypeptide(L)'
;MKRVIALGFLACLIAGSVTPPFFGSKQSRADEALTASPTVSSAVPRSDVFYLSDRFGFRIVSPRDYTITPSETKPSTQPAIPIEVLELWQQADFLNRDSLPQQPPIISITVYNNNQRLPLTHWKGELSRQDDRPLTVAGQNAIAYTSTGLYNSDNVLFGSPDGRYIVRLTAGYLDAKAPIRQTFQELVSNFSFDVKPAPKSATKWQINYSRLQSLLAAKNWQAADLETRAILQRLAGSQGDLLFSSKSVLSRISLTDLRTLDTLWSKASSGRFGFSAQHRIWQQVAKGSKNSKAQTERFAQIVGWRRTQPLPEDNPVGMELSGTGWRLDTELNYTTAAPTGHFPWAGVSSGQLTDLLNGRSLGCGSCTTDAIYLVSDRYDEYLPALFARFKQIGKQTNKG
;
A
#
# COMPACT_ATOMS: atom_id res chain seq x y z
N MET A 1 73.83 0.82 14.49
CA MET A 1 74.83 1.01 13.40
C MET A 1 76.16 0.41 13.84
N LYS A 2 76.88 -0.21 12.90
CA LYS A 2 78.19 -0.90 13.01
C LYS A 2 78.05 -2.32 13.62
N ARG A 3 78.42 -3.42 12.97
CA ARG A 3 79.38 -3.67 11.87
C ARG A 3 78.93 -4.85 10.98
N VAL A 4 79.26 -4.76 9.70
CA VAL A 4 79.30 -5.83 8.70
C VAL A 4 80.77 -6.28 8.58
N ILE A 5 81.05 -7.59 8.51
CA ILE A 5 82.20 -8.19 7.79
C ILE A 5 81.75 -9.56 7.26
N ALA A 6 82.19 -9.87 6.04
CA ALA A 6 81.77 -10.95 5.16
C ALA A 6 82.85 -12.04 4.97
N LEU A 7 82.46 -13.07 4.21
CA LEU A 7 83.25 -13.97 3.33
C LEU A 7 83.98 -15.21 3.92
N GLY A 8 83.77 -16.34 3.24
CA GLY A 8 84.64 -17.54 3.30
C GLY A 8 84.02 -18.81 2.69
N PHE A 9 84.49 -19.19 1.50
CA PHE A 9 84.02 -20.22 0.55
C PHE A 9 84.54 -21.67 0.76
N LEU A 10 83.98 -22.59 -0.07
CA LEU A 10 84.56 -23.83 -0.71
C LEU A 10 84.50 -25.17 0.07
N ALA A 11 84.21 -26.37 -0.49
CA ALA A 11 84.04 -26.89 -1.87
C ALA A 11 83.24 -28.25 -1.87
N CYS A 12 82.38 -28.55 -2.87
CA CYS A 12 82.42 -29.62 -3.93
C CYS A 12 82.68 -31.10 -3.48
N LEU A 13 82.13 -32.19 -4.03
CA LEU A 13 81.39 -32.63 -5.25
C LEU A 13 80.84 -34.07 -4.95
N ILE A 14 79.83 -34.68 -5.60
CA ILE A 14 79.88 -35.46 -6.87
C ILE A 14 78.45 -35.94 -7.29
N ALA A 15 78.14 -35.78 -8.59
CA ALA A 15 77.29 -36.54 -9.57
C ALA A 15 75.89 -37.12 -9.21
N GLY A 16 74.88 -37.18 -10.09
CA GLY A 16 74.75 -36.99 -11.54
C GLY A 16 73.29 -37.27 -12.01
N SER A 17 72.94 -36.72 -13.18
CA SER A 17 71.63 -36.58 -13.87
C SER A 17 71.06 -37.88 -14.51
N VAL A 18 69.80 -38.00 -14.98
CA VAL A 18 69.17 -37.42 -16.21
C VAL A 18 67.62 -37.67 -16.26
N THR A 19 66.90 -36.81 -16.97
CA THR A 19 65.44 -36.63 -17.24
C THR A 19 64.82 -37.63 -18.27
N PRO A 20 63.48 -37.67 -18.54
CA PRO A 20 62.74 -36.71 -19.42
C PRO A 20 61.22 -36.55 -19.05
N PRO A 21 60.31 -36.02 -19.90
CA PRO A 21 60.17 -34.62 -20.32
C PRO A 21 58.78 -34.00 -20.00
N PHE A 22 58.71 -32.67 -20.15
CA PHE A 22 57.50 -31.83 -20.20
C PHE A 22 56.68 -32.06 -21.48
N PHE A 23 55.33 -32.01 -21.41
CA PHE A 23 54.47 -31.29 -22.37
C PHE A 23 53.01 -31.15 -21.86
N GLY A 24 52.60 -29.89 -21.63
CA GLY A 24 51.32 -29.29 -22.04
C GLY A 24 49.96 -29.88 -21.63
N SER A 25 49.26 -29.14 -20.77
CA SER A 25 48.05 -28.36 -21.11
C SER A 25 46.84 -28.52 -20.17
N LYS A 26 46.20 -27.36 -19.94
CA LYS A 26 44.80 -27.11 -19.54
C LYS A 26 44.37 -27.47 -18.12
N GLN A 27 44.32 -26.39 -17.33
CA GLN A 27 43.57 -26.19 -16.11
C GLN A 27 42.06 -26.34 -16.37
N SER A 28 41.41 -27.35 -15.78
CA SER A 28 39.95 -27.42 -15.63
C SER A 28 39.60 -27.58 -14.14
N ARG A 29 38.83 -26.61 -13.63
CA ARG A 29 38.30 -26.56 -12.27
C ARG A 29 36.82 -26.97 -12.32
N ALA A 30 36.52 -28.10 -11.71
CA ALA A 30 35.21 -28.66 -11.35
C ALA A 30 35.56 -29.72 -10.28
N ASP A 31 34.98 -29.86 -9.11
CA ASP A 31 33.73 -29.40 -8.52
C ASP A 31 33.93 -29.35 -7.00
N GLU A 32 33.34 -28.38 -6.31
CA GLU A 32 33.01 -28.55 -4.90
C GLU A 32 31.71 -27.80 -4.60
N ALA A 33 30.61 -28.54 -4.69
CA ALA A 33 29.27 -28.08 -4.38
C ALA A 33 29.09 -28.01 -2.86
N LEU A 34 29.07 -26.79 -2.32
CA LEU A 34 28.59 -26.53 -0.96
C LEU A 34 27.10 -26.19 -1.02
N THR A 35 26.31 -27.14 -0.52
CA THR A 35 24.88 -27.05 -0.28
C THR A 35 24.54 -25.91 0.68
N ALA A 36 23.95 -24.84 0.16
CA ALA A 36 23.22 -23.86 0.95
C ALA A 36 21.72 -24.11 0.78
N SER A 37 21.07 -24.58 1.84
CA SER A 37 19.62 -24.64 1.95
C SER A 37 19.02 -23.25 1.74
N PRO A 38 17.91 -23.10 1.00
CA PRO A 38 17.25 -21.81 0.88
C PRO A 38 16.54 -21.54 2.20
N THR A 39 17.05 -20.57 2.96
CA THR A 39 16.25 -19.91 3.99
C THR A 39 15.11 -19.22 3.26
N VAL A 40 13.93 -19.85 3.26
CA VAL A 40 12.69 -19.26 2.82
C VAL A 40 12.41 -18.09 3.76
N SER A 41 12.88 -16.90 3.38
CA SER A 41 12.37 -15.66 3.93
C SER A 41 10.91 -15.56 3.48
N SER A 42 9.99 -16.00 4.33
CA SER A 42 8.57 -15.74 4.21
C SER A 42 8.31 -14.25 4.51
N ALA A 43 8.91 -13.36 3.73
CA ALA A 43 8.47 -11.98 3.67
C ALA A 43 7.17 -12.01 2.86
N VAL A 44 6.04 -12.08 3.57
CA VAL A 44 4.71 -11.78 3.00
C VAL A 44 4.87 -10.48 2.20
N PRO A 45 4.57 -10.47 0.89
CA PRO A 45 4.71 -9.27 0.09
C PRO A 45 3.85 -8.18 0.72
N ARG A 46 4.47 -7.04 1.02
CA ARG A 46 3.82 -5.85 1.62
C ARG A 46 2.81 -5.29 0.60
N SER A 47 1.62 -5.90 0.56
CA SER A 47 0.50 -5.53 -0.31
C SER A 47 -0.35 -4.38 0.25
N ASP A 48 0.11 -3.76 1.34
CA ASP A 48 -0.76 -3.13 2.31
C ASP A 48 -0.77 -1.60 2.21
N VAL A 49 0.12 -1.03 1.40
CA VAL A 49 0.16 0.41 1.10
C VAL A 49 -0.36 0.62 -0.30
N PHE A 50 -1.62 1.04 -0.39
CA PHE A 50 -2.25 1.41 -1.65
C PHE A 50 -2.79 2.83 -1.56
N TYR A 51 -2.69 3.57 -2.65
CA TYR A 51 -3.36 4.86 -2.78
C TYR A 51 -4.74 4.64 -3.41
N LEU A 52 -5.76 5.23 -2.79
CA LEU A 52 -7.14 5.23 -3.26
C LEU A 52 -7.52 6.63 -3.73
N SER A 53 -7.88 6.76 -5.01
CA SER A 53 -8.51 8.00 -5.48
C SER A 53 -10.02 7.94 -5.32
N ASP A 54 -10.56 8.53 -4.25
CA ASP A 54 -12.01 8.64 -4.04
C ASP A 54 -12.71 9.36 -5.19
N ARG A 55 -12.06 10.39 -5.74
CA ARG A 55 -12.60 11.20 -6.82
C ARG A 55 -12.67 10.43 -8.14
N PHE A 56 -11.64 9.65 -8.46
CA PHE A 56 -11.49 9.05 -9.79
C PHE A 56 -11.67 7.54 -9.87
N GLY A 57 -11.87 6.85 -8.75
CA GLY A 57 -12.26 5.44 -8.80
C GLY A 57 -11.12 4.44 -8.76
N PHE A 58 -9.89 4.90 -8.92
CA PHE A 58 -8.75 3.99 -9.05
C PHE A 58 -8.07 3.70 -7.73
N ARG A 59 -7.43 2.53 -7.69
CA ARG A 59 -6.48 2.09 -6.69
C ARG A 59 -5.16 1.77 -7.38
N ILE A 60 -4.07 2.12 -6.71
CA ILE A 60 -2.72 1.69 -7.04
C ILE A 60 -2.06 1.09 -5.81
N VAL A 61 -1.32 0.00 -6.00
CA VAL A 61 -0.41 -0.51 -4.98
C VAL A 61 0.87 0.32 -5.07
N SER A 62 1.30 0.91 -3.95
CA SER A 62 2.54 1.67 -3.95
C SER A 62 3.70 0.73 -4.23
N PRO A 63 4.55 1.02 -5.23
CA PRO A 63 5.76 0.23 -5.43
C PRO A 63 6.67 0.31 -4.19
N ARG A 64 7.48 -0.73 -3.97
CA ARG A 64 8.39 -0.78 -2.82
C ARG A 64 9.35 0.42 -2.85
N ASP A 65 9.52 1.06 -1.70
CA ASP A 65 10.41 2.22 -1.51
C ASP A 65 10.00 3.49 -2.29
N TYR A 66 8.73 3.56 -2.71
CA TYR A 66 8.13 4.78 -3.27
C TYR A 66 7.12 5.41 -2.31
N THR A 67 7.14 6.75 -2.26
CA THR A 67 6.12 7.58 -1.62
C THR A 67 5.26 8.23 -2.70
N ILE A 68 3.93 8.14 -2.57
CA ILE A 68 2.97 8.79 -3.48
C ILE A 68 2.51 10.10 -2.85
N THR A 69 2.66 11.22 -3.56
CA THR A 69 2.18 12.54 -3.11
C THR A 69 1.40 13.25 -4.21
N PRO A 70 0.42 14.10 -3.88
CA PRO A 70 -0.06 15.11 -4.84
C PRO A 70 1.12 15.96 -5.32
N SER A 71 1.15 16.31 -6.61
CA SER A 71 2.15 17.25 -7.12
C SER A 71 1.91 18.64 -6.54
N GLU A 72 2.97 19.26 -6.05
CA GLU A 72 2.97 20.66 -5.60
C GLU A 72 3.20 21.63 -6.77
N THR A 73 3.65 21.12 -7.91
CA THR A 73 3.90 21.93 -9.10
C THR A 73 2.58 22.31 -9.77
N LYS A 74 2.46 23.59 -10.16
CA LYS A 74 1.30 24.05 -10.93
C LYS A 74 1.26 23.30 -12.26
N PRO A 75 0.10 22.78 -12.69
CA PRO A 75 -0.01 22.09 -13.95
C PRO A 75 0.49 22.91 -15.14
N SER A 76 1.32 22.30 -15.99
CA SER A 76 1.65 22.84 -17.31
C SER A 76 0.37 23.00 -18.15
N THR A 77 0.27 24.11 -18.88
CA THR A 77 -0.96 24.54 -19.56
C THR A 77 -1.20 23.89 -20.93
N GLN A 78 -0.54 22.78 -21.29
CA GLN A 78 -0.72 22.17 -22.61
C GLN A 78 -0.63 20.63 -22.61
N PRO A 79 -1.43 19.93 -23.45
CA PRO A 79 -2.56 20.41 -24.25
C PRO A 79 -3.90 20.44 -23.47
N ALA A 80 -3.95 19.86 -22.27
CA ALA A 80 -5.12 19.86 -21.40
C ALA A 80 -4.70 20.07 -19.95
N ILE A 81 -5.50 20.82 -19.19
CA ILE A 81 -5.24 21.07 -17.77
C ILE A 81 -5.56 19.77 -17.00
N PRO A 82 -4.57 19.14 -16.34
CA PRO A 82 -4.84 18.01 -15.49
C PRO A 82 -5.64 18.44 -14.26
N ILE A 83 -6.55 17.57 -13.85
CA ILE A 83 -7.41 17.78 -12.68
C ILE A 83 -6.89 17.08 -11.43
N GLU A 84 -5.86 16.23 -11.59
CA GLU A 84 -5.04 15.65 -10.54
C GLU A 84 -3.70 15.21 -11.13
N VAL A 85 -2.63 15.40 -10.35
CA VAL A 85 -1.29 14.90 -10.63
C VAL A 85 -0.78 14.27 -9.34
N LEU A 86 -0.45 12.99 -9.39
CA LEU A 86 0.24 12.28 -8.32
C LEU A 86 1.67 11.99 -8.78
N GLU A 87 2.61 12.17 -7.88
CA GLU A 87 4.02 11.90 -8.08
C GLU A 87 4.46 10.75 -7.18
N LEU A 88 5.21 9.83 -7.76
CA LEU A 88 5.78 8.67 -7.07
C LEU A 88 7.27 8.93 -6.94
N TRP A 89 7.67 9.34 -5.75
CA TRP A 89 9.05 9.64 -5.39
C TRP A 89 9.74 8.41 -4.84
N GLN A 90 10.98 8.15 -5.25
CA GLN A 90 11.82 7.22 -4.48
C GLN A 90 12.05 7.79 -3.08
N GLN A 91 12.02 6.93 -2.07
CA GLN A 91 12.07 7.34 -0.67
C GLN A 91 13.30 8.21 -0.36
N ALA A 92 14.45 7.85 -0.91
CA ALA A 92 15.70 8.58 -0.70
C ALA A 92 15.65 10.01 -1.28
N ASP A 93 15.00 10.18 -2.43
CA ASP A 93 14.85 11.49 -3.07
C ASP A 93 13.78 12.33 -2.36
N PHE A 94 12.68 11.71 -1.92
CA PHE A 94 11.59 12.41 -1.24
C PHE A 94 12.05 13.12 0.04
N LEU A 95 12.93 12.47 0.80
CA LEU A 95 13.46 13.01 2.07
C LEU A 95 14.35 14.25 1.86
N ASN A 96 14.95 14.40 0.68
CA ASN A 96 15.85 15.50 0.35
C ASN A 96 15.26 16.47 -0.68
N ARG A 97 13.98 16.33 -1.04
CA ARG A 97 13.37 16.96 -2.22
C ARG A 97 13.54 18.49 -2.26
N ASP A 98 13.50 19.15 -1.11
CA ASP A 98 13.62 20.61 -0.99
C ASP A 98 15.05 21.12 -1.23
N SER A 99 16.02 20.21 -1.19
CA SER A 99 17.45 20.50 -1.39
C SER A 99 17.99 20.02 -2.74
N LEU A 100 17.16 19.34 -3.55
CA LEU A 100 17.60 18.81 -4.84
C LEU A 100 17.76 19.96 -5.86
N PRO A 101 18.88 20.01 -6.60
CA PRO A 101 19.13 21.07 -7.59
C PRO A 101 18.16 20.97 -8.79
N GLN A 102 17.66 19.78 -9.07
CA GLN A 102 16.67 19.49 -10.10
C GLN A 102 15.85 18.27 -9.68
N GLN A 103 14.57 18.24 -10.07
CA GLN A 103 13.71 17.08 -9.84
C GLN A 103 14.25 15.87 -10.62
N PRO A 104 14.50 14.72 -9.95
CA PRO A 104 14.98 13.52 -10.62
C PRO A 104 13.90 12.91 -11.53
N PRO A 105 14.25 11.93 -12.38
CA PRO A 105 13.25 11.16 -13.10
C PRO A 105 12.30 10.47 -12.11
N ILE A 106 11.01 10.77 -12.21
CA ILE A 106 9.96 10.19 -11.35
C ILE A 106 8.89 9.48 -12.18
N ILE A 107 8.04 8.71 -11.48
CA ILE A 107 6.79 8.23 -12.02
C ILE A 107 5.68 9.22 -11.65
N SER A 108 4.76 9.49 -12.57
CA SER A 108 3.59 10.33 -12.30
C SER A 108 2.31 9.70 -12.85
N ILE A 109 1.21 10.01 -12.18
CA ILE A 109 -0.15 9.65 -12.58
C ILE A 109 -0.90 10.96 -12.78
N THR A 110 -1.30 11.22 -14.00
CA THR A 110 -2.03 12.43 -14.36
C THR A 110 -3.43 12.09 -14.79
N VAL A 111 -4.43 12.78 -14.24
CA VAL A 111 -5.83 12.60 -14.58
C VAL A 111 -6.35 13.83 -15.31
N TYR A 112 -7.05 13.61 -16.41
CA TYR A 112 -7.69 14.63 -17.22
C TYR A 112 -9.20 14.43 -17.32
N ASN A 113 -9.92 15.52 -17.52
CA ASN A 113 -11.35 15.45 -17.81
C ASN A 113 -11.59 15.14 -19.30
N ASN A 114 -12.40 14.12 -19.61
CA ASN A 114 -12.77 13.73 -20.96
C ASN A 114 -14.27 13.93 -21.24
N ASN A 115 -14.82 15.09 -20.88
CA ASN A 115 -16.23 15.43 -21.13
C ASN A 115 -16.67 15.25 -22.60
N GLN A 116 -15.76 15.45 -23.55
CA GLN A 116 -16.03 15.34 -24.99
C GLN A 116 -15.81 13.92 -25.55
N ARG A 117 -15.40 12.95 -24.72
CA ARG A 117 -15.12 11.55 -25.12
C ARG A 117 -14.14 11.43 -26.28
N LEU A 118 -13.09 12.24 -26.25
CA LEU A 118 -12.04 12.25 -27.25
C LEU A 118 -11.23 10.95 -27.20
N PRO A 119 -10.72 10.47 -28.36
CA PRO A 119 -9.89 9.26 -28.43
C PRO A 119 -8.55 9.45 -27.71
N LEU A 120 -7.93 8.34 -27.28
CA LEU A 120 -6.67 8.38 -26.51
C LEU A 120 -5.53 9.12 -27.21
N THR A 121 -5.46 9.05 -28.54
CA THR A 121 -4.44 9.74 -29.34
C THR A 121 -4.46 11.26 -29.21
N HIS A 122 -5.62 11.85 -28.90
CA HIS A 122 -5.76 13.30 -28.64
C HIS A 122 -4.97 13.74 -27.39
N TRP A 123 -4.68 12.83 -26.47
CA TRP A 123 -4.05 13.13 -25.18
C TRP A 123 -2.52 12.96 -25.19
N LYS A 124 -1.95 12.60 -26.35
CA LYS A 124 -0.51 12.55 -26.55
C LYS A 124 0.06 13.97 -26.63
N GLY A 125 1.22 14.20 -26.01
CA GLY A 125 1.93 15.48 -26.09
C GLY A 125 2.72 15.62 -27.39
N GLU A 126 3.15 16.84 -27.72
CA GLU A 126 3.92 17.14 -28.95
C GLU A 126 5.23 16.36 -29.04
N LEU A 127 5.85 16.06 -27.90
CA LEU A 127 7.12 15.33 -27.83
C LEU A 127 6.96 13.80 -27.86
N SER A 128 5.77 13.30 -28.19
CA SER A 128 5.49 11.87 -28.28
C SER A 128 6.08 11.29 -29.56
N ARG A 129 6.70 10.10 -29.46
CA ARG A 129 7.15 9.35 -30.62
C ARG A 129 5.98 8.62 -31.29
N GLN A 130 6.20 8.23 -32.55
CA GLN A 130 5.26 7.46 -33.35
C GLN A 130 5.51 5.95 -33.14
N ASP A 131 5.38 5.49 -31.90
CA ASP A 131 5.70 4.12 -31.47
C ASP A 131 4.57 3.47 -30.65
N ASP A 132 3.33 3.77 -31.03
CA ASP A 132 2.13 3.36 -30.29
C ASP A 132 2.00 1.83 -30.21
N ARG A 133 1.82 1.34 -28.98
CA ARG A 133 1.63 -0.08 -28.66
C ARG A 133 0.33 -0.24 -27.90
N PRO A 134 -0.68 -0.93 -28.46
CA PRO A 134 -1.92 -1.20 -27.74
C PRO A 134 -1.67 -2.17 -26.59
N LEU A 135 -2.35 -1.95 -25.47
CA LEU A 135 -2.37 -2.85 -24.32
C LEU A 135 -3.70 -2.70 -23.55
N THR A 136 -3.85 -3.47 -22.48
CA THR A 136 -4.99 -3.36 -21.56
C THR A 136 -4.49 -2.99 -20.17
N VAL A 137 -5.09 -1.98 -19.56
CA VAL A 137 -4.80 -1.55 -18.18
C VAL A 137 -6.11 -1.45 -17.42
N ALA A 138 -6.21 -2.11 -16.26
CA ALA A 138 -7.44 -2.13 -15.45
C ALA A 138 -8.72 -2.52 -16.23
N GLY A 139 -8.58 -3.42 -17.22
CA GLY A 139 -9.67 -3.84 -18.10
C GLY A 139 -10.09 -2.79 -19.14
N GLN A 140 -9.34 -1.71 -19.31
CA GLN A 140 -9.59 -0.64 -20.28
C GLN A 140 -8.60 -0.73 -21.44
N ASN A 141 -9.04 -0.37 -22.64
CA ASN A 141 -8.14 -0.19 -23.79
C ASN A 141 -7.15 0.95 -23.48
N ALA A 142 -5.87 0.68 -23.73
CA ALA A 142 -4.78 1.59 -23.43
C ALA A 142 -3.80 1.69 -24.61
N ILE A 143 -3.03 2.76 -24.64
CA ILE A 143 -1.93 2.97 -25.59
C ILE A 143 -0.65 3.28 -24.80
N ALA A 144 0.39 2.48 -25.02
CA ALA A 144 1.74 2.76 -24.55
C ALA A 144 2.58 3.40 -25.65
N TYR A 145 3.40 4.39 -25.29
CA TYR A 145 4.28 5.09 -26.24
C TYR A 145 5.46 5.71 -25.50
N THR A 146 6.49 6.12 -26.23
CA THR A 146 7.64 6.85 -25.66
C THR A 146 7.61 8.32 -26.01
N SER A 147 8.21 9.16 -25.16
CA SER A 147 8.38 10.59 -25.43
C SER A 147 9.78 11.06 -25.03
N THR A 148 10.19 12.20 -25.58
CA THR A 148 11.46 12.86 -25.24
C THR A 148 11.22 14.19 -24.55
N GLY A 149 12.15 14.64 -23.71
CA GLY A 149 12.08 15.91 -23.01
C GLY A 149 13.34 16.12 -22.18
N LEU A 150 13.21 16.64 -20.96
CA LEU A 150 14.31 16.65 -19.99
C LEU A 150 14.85 15.23 -19.73
N TYR A 151 13.94 14.25 -19.73
CA TYR A 151 14.23 12.81 -19.67
C TYR A 151 13.56 12.10 -20.85
N ASN A 152 14.02 10.88 -21.18
CA ASN A 152 13.19 9.97 -21.95
C ASN A 152 12.04 9.51 -21.06
N SER A 153 10.87 9.21 -21.62
CA SER A 153 9.75 8.72 -20.82
C SER A 153 9.00 7.58 -21.47
N ASP A 154 8.57 6.64 -20.64
CA ASP A 154 7.57 5.63 -20.98
C ASP A 154 6.22 6.15 -20.52
N ASN A 155 5.23 6.10 -21.41
CA ASN A 155 3.89 6.64 -21.17
C ASN A 155 2.84 5.55 -21.42
N VAL A 156 1.77 5.58 -20.64
CA VAL A 156 0.57 4.76 -20.85
C VAL A 156 -0.68 5.62 -20.66
N LEU A 157 -1.54 5.67 -21.68
CA LEU A 157 -2.81 6.40 -21.68
C LEU A 157 -3.99 5.43 -21.71
N PHE A 158 -4.98 5.64 -20.87
CA PHE A 158 -6.24 4.87 -20.86
C PHE A 158 -7.40 5.68 -20.27
N GLY A 159 -8.63 5.29 -20.59
CA GLY A 159 -9.84 5.93 -20.08
C GLY A 159 -10.31 5.33 -18.76
N SER A 160 -11.10 6.08 -17.99
CA SER A 160 -11.89 5.53 -16.89
C SER A 160 -13.01 4.62 -17.43
N PRO A 161 -13.55 3.68 -16.62
CA PRO A 161 -14.60 2.75 -17.08
C PRO A 161 -15.89 3.42 -17.56
N ASP A 162 -16.16 4.65 -17.12
CA ASP A 162 -17.30 5.47 -17.54
C ASP A 162 -16.98 6.46 -18.68
N GLY A 163 -15.72 6.48 -19.14
CA GLY A 163 -15.22 7.35 -20.19
C GLY A 163 -15.09 8.84 -19.82
N ARG A 164 -15.37 9.22 -18.56
CA ARG A 164 -15.33 10.63 -18.13
C ARG A 164 -13.92 11.17 -17.92
N TYR A 165 -12.93 10.31 -17.73
CA TYR A 165 -11.57 10.70 -17.44
C TYR A 165 -10.56 9.98 -18.32
N ILE A 166 -9.43 10.63 -18.59
CA ILE A 166 -8.23 9.98 -19.11
C ILE A 166 -7.19 9.95 -18.00
N VAL A 167 -6.54 8.80 -17.83
CA VAL A 167 -5.40 8.61 -16.95
C VAL A 167 -4.15 8.44 -17.81
N ARG A 168 -3.11 9.21 -17.50
CA ARG A 168 -1.78 9.08 -18.07
C ARG A 168 -0.80 8.67 -16.99
N LEU A 169 -0.18 7.51 -17.15
CA LEU A 169 0.96 7.09 -16.35
C LEU A 169 2.22 7.46 -17.13
N THR A 170 3.18 8.11 -16.48
CA THR A 170 4.44 8.52 -17.10
C THR A 170 5.60 8.15 -16.20
N ALA A 171 6.66 7.55 -16.75
CA ALA A 171 7.92 7.33 -16.04
C ALA A 171 9.06 7.97 -16.81
N GLY A 172 9.70 8.98 -16.22
CA GLY A 172 10.94 9.55 -16.75
C GLY A 172 12.13 8.62 -16.47
N TYR A 173 13.10 8.57 -17.37
CA TYR A 173 14.35 7.86 -17.20
C TYR A 173 15.50 8.46 -18.02
N LEU A 174 16.71 8.31 -17.51
CA LEU A 174 17.94 8.68 -18.19
C LEU A 174 18.48 7.54 -19.07
N ASP A 175 18.39 6.30 -18.57
CA ASP A 175 18.92 5.10 -19.23
C ASP A 175 17.81 4.09 -19.52
N ALA A 176 17.89 3.40 -20.65
CA ALA A 176 16.87 2.41 -21.06
C ALA A 176 16.81 1.18 -20.14
N LYS A 177 17.83 0.93 -19.32
CA LYS A 177 17.87 -0.14 -18.30
C LYS A 177 17.65 0.40 -16.88
N ALA A 178 17.24 1.66 -16.74
CA ALA A 178 16.99 2.26 -15.42
C ALA A 178 15.92 1.47 -14.64
N PRO A 179 16.15 1.16 -13.35
CA PRO A 179 15.21 0.38 -12.52
C PRO A 179 13.79 0.96 -12.46
N ILE A 180 13.64 2.28 -12.56
CA ILE A 180 12.35 2.97 -12.56
C ILE A 180 11.39 2.46 -13.66
N ARG A 181 11.93 1.95 -14.78
CA ARG A 181 11.11 1.38 -15.86
C ARG A 181 10.45 0.07 -15.44
N GLN A 182 11.11 -0.76 -14.62
CA GLN A 182 10.52 -1.97 -14.07
C GLN A 182 9.41 -1.62 -13.08
N THR A 183 9.68 -0.69 -12.15
CA THR A 183 8.69 -0.15 -11.21
C THR A 183 7.46 0.40 -11.95
N PHE A 184 7.67 1.07 -13.08
CA PHE A 184 6.57 1.57 -13.91
C PHE A 184 5.70 0.44 -14.47
N GLN A 185 6.29 -0.65 -14.96
CA GLN A 185 5.52 -1.81 -15.41
C GLN A 185 4.73 -2.47 -14.27
N GLU A 186 5.32 -2.56 -13.08
CA GLU A 186 4.64 -3.05 -11.88
C GLU A 186 3.43 -2.16 -11.54
N LEU A 187 3.58 -0.83 -11.58
CA LEU A 187 2.49 0.11 -11.38
C LEU A 187 1.37 -0.08 -12.42
N VAL A 188 1.73 -0.15 -13.71
CA VAL A 188 0.77 -0.36 -14.80
C VAL A 188 0.00 -1.67 -14.59
N SER A 189 0.67 -2.75 -14.20
CA SER A 189 0.06 -4.07 -13.99
C SER A 189 -0.89 -4.12 -12.79
N ASN A 190 -0.61 -3.33 -11.74
CA ASN A 190 -1.37 -3.30 -10.50
C ASN A 190 -2.45 -2.20 -10.45
N PHE A 191 -2.52 -1.35 -11.47
CA PHE A 191 -3.54 -0.31 -11.57
C PHE A 191 -4.92 -0.96 -11.70
N SER A 192 -5.88 -0.51 -10.90
CA SER A 192 -7.24 -1.06 -10.91
C SER A 192 -8.29 0.02 -10.63
N PHE A 193 -9.53 -0.23 -11.06
CA PHE A 193 -10.69 0.55 -10.66
C PHE A 193 -11.54 -0.29 -9.70
N ASP A 194 -11.73 0.21 -8.48
CA ASP A 194 -12.55 -0.45 -7.45
C ASP A 194 -14.00 0.01 -7.44
N VAL A 195 -14.38 0.77 -8.46
CA VAL A 195 -15.71 1.30 -8.61
C VAL A 195 -16.32 0.92 -9.93
N LYS A 196 -17.63 0.79 -9.89
CA LYS A 196 -18.43 0.64 -11.09
C LYS A 196 -18.98 2.01 -11.52
N PRO A 197 -19.06 2.27 -12.83
CA PRO A 197 -19.85 3.37 -13.36
C PRO A 197 -21.25 3.32 -12.74
N ALA A 198 -21.65 4.38 -12.05
CA ALA A 198 -23.03 4.50 -11.61
C ALA A 198 -23.93 4.78 -12.82
N PRO A 199 -25.22 4.39 -12.79
CA PRO A 199 -26.14 4.65 -13.89
C PRO A 199 -26.21 6.14 -14.24
N LYS A 200 -26.57 6.44 -15.50
CA LYS A 200 -26.36 7.69 -16.29
C LYS A 200 -26.83 9.05 -15.69
N SER A 201 -27.17 9.13 -14.40
CA SER A 201 -27.53 10.37 -13.70
C SER A 201 -26.77 10.57 -12.38
N ALA A 202 -25.89 9.65 -11.99
CA ALA A 202 -25.15 9.76 -10.73
C ALA A 202 -23.76 10.35 -10.95
N THR A 203 -23.47 11.47 -10.28
CA THR A 203 -22.13 12.05 -10.17
C THR A 203 -21.19 11.24 -9.27
N LYS A 204 -21.69 10.16 -8.64
CA LYS A 204 -21.01 9.38 -7.60
C LYS A 204 -20.82 7.93 -8.04
N TRP A 205 -19.58 7.45 -7.94
CA TRP A 205 -19.19 6.06 -8.19
C TRP A 205 -19.86 5.05 -7.24
N GLN A 206 -20.21 3.86 -7.73
CA GLN A 206 -20.67 2.74 -6.90
C GLN A 206 -19.50 1.84 -6.49
N ILE A 207 -19.46 1.40 -5.23
CA ILE A 207 -18.40 0.50 -4.74
C ILE A 207 -18.51 -0.87 -5.38
N ASN A 208 -17.39 -1.43 -5.82
CA ASN A 208 -17.31 -2.82 -6.27
C ASN A 208 -16.85 -3.75 -5.13
N TYR A 209 -17.76 -4.57 -4.60
CA TYR A 209 -17.46 -5.52 -3.52
C TYR A 209 -16.86 -6.86 -4.00
N SER A 210 -16.66 -7.08 -5.31
CA SER A 210 -16.26 -8.39 -5.85
C SER A 210 -14.90 -8.86 -5.34
N ARG A 211 -13.95 -7.93 -5.15
CA ARG A 211 -12.63 -8.23 -4.58
C ARG A 211 -12.76 -8.73 -3.15
N LEU A 212 -13.47 -7.98 -2.30
CA LEU A 212 -13.75 -8.39 -0.92
C LEU A 212 -14.44 -9.76 -0.86
N GLN A 213 -15.44 -10.00 -1.71
CA GLN A 213 -16.14 -11.28 -1.77
C GLN A 213 -15.19 -12.44 -2.12
N SER A 214 -14.27 -12.23 -3.06
CA SER A 214 -13.29 -13.24 -3.47
C SER A 214 -12.28 -13.54 -2.35
N LEU A 215 -11.78 -12.51 -1.68
CA LEU A 215 -10.85 -12.63 -0.55
C LEU A 215 -11.49 -13.36 0.63
N LEU A 216 -12.74 -13.03 0.95
CA LEU A 216 -13.53 -13.68 1.99
C LEU A 216 -13.84 -15.14 1.66
N ALA A 217 -14.19 -15.45 0.40
CA ALA A 217 -14.41 -16.83 -0.05
C ALA A 217 -13.14 -17.68 0.07
N ALA A 218 -11.98 -17.10 -0.22
CA ALA A 218 -10.67 -17.72 -0.03
C ALA A 218 -10.21 -17.77 1.44
N LYS A 219 -10.98 -17.21 2.38
CA LYS A 219 -10.62 -17.04 3.81
C LYS A 219 -9.28 -16.32 4.00
N ASN A 220 -8.91 -15.44 3.07
CA ASN A 220 -7.75 -14.57 3.24
C ASN A 220 -8.16 -13.37 4.10
N TRP A 221 -8.21 -13.60 5.42
CA TRP A 221 -8.74 -12.64 6.39
C TRP A 221 -7.96 -11.34 6.43
N GLN A 222 -6.64 -11.38 6.27
CA GLN A 222 -5.79 -10.20 6.25
C GLN A 222 -6.10 -9.30 5.05
N ALA A 223 -6.08 -9.86 3.84
CA ALA A 223 -6.39 -9.09 2.65
C ALA A 223 -7.86 -8.61 2.64
N ALA A 224 -8.80 -9.40 3.14
CA ALA A 224 -10.20 -9.00 3.27
C ALA A 224 -10.40 -7.86 4.27
N ASP A 225 -9.66 -7.84 5.38
CA ASP A 225 -9.68 -6.75 6.36
C ASP A 225 -9.17 -5.45 5.75
N LEU A 226 -8.00 -5.50 5.10
CA LEU A 226 -7.41 -4.38 4.37
C LEU A 226 -8.38 -3.84 3.31
N GLU A 227 -8.99 -4.72 2.51
CA GLU A 227 -9.98 -4.37 1.51
C GLU A 227 -11.23 -3.72 2.13
N THR A 228 -11.66 -4.19 3.31
CA THR A 228 -12.81 -3.62 4.00
C THR A 228 -12.52 -2.20 4.46
N ARG A 229 -11.33 -1.95 5.03
CA ARG A 229 -10.89 -0.60 5.43
C ARG A 229 -10.77 0.34 4.22
N ALA A 230 -10.24 -0.15 3.11
CA ALA A 230 -10.18 0.57 1.83
C ALA A 230 -11.56 1.01 1.33
N ILE A 231 -12.52 0.08 1.32
CA ILE A 231 -13.90 0.36 0.91
C ILE A 231 -14.56 1.38 1.83
N LEU A 232 -14.39 1.21 3.14
CA LEU A 232 -14.93 2.13 4.12
C LEU A 232 -14.35 3.55 3.85
N GLN A 233 -13.03 3.69 3.71
CA GLN A 233 -12.37 4.97 3.41
C GLN A 233 -13.03 5.67 2.23
N ARG A 234 -13.24 4.93 1.16
CA ARG A 234 -13.89 5.43 -0.06
C ARG A 234 -15.33 5.90 0.15
N LEU A 235 -16.09 5.20 0.99
CA LEU A 235 -17.46 5.57 1.32
C LEU A 235 -17.56 6.87 2.12
N ALA A 236 -16.50 7.26 2.82
CA ALA A 236 -16.44 8.53 3.54
C ALA A 236 -15.97 9.73 2.70
N GLY A 237 -15.21 9.47 1.64
CA GLY A 237 -14.84 10.44 0.61
C GLY A 237 -13.63 11.32 0.97
N SER A 238 -13.28 12.20 0.02
CA SER A 238 -12.02 12.95 -0.13
C SER A 238 -11.63 13.94 0.97
N GLN A 239 -12.33 14.00 2.10
CA GLN A 239 -12.06 14.89 3.23
C GLN A 239 -11.67 14.12 4.50
N GLY A 240 -11.34 12.85 4.38
CA GLY A 240 -10.90 12.06 5.51
C GLY A 240 -10.55 10.67 5.05
N ASP A 241 -9.30 10.31 5.27
CA ASP A 241 -9.00 8.92 5.53
C ASP A 241 -9.94 8.51 6.69
N LEU A 242 -10.82 7.52 6.48
CA LEU A 242 -11.83 7.12 7.47
C LEU A 242 -11.22 6.77 8.82
N LEU A 243 -9.94 6.42 8.75
CA LEU A 243 -9.11 6.06 9.86
C LEU A 243 -8.67 7.28 10.68
N PHE A 244 -8.90 8.53 10.21
CA PHE A 244 -8.16 9.70 10.70
C PHE A 244 -8.93 10.86 11.31
N SER A 245 -10.23 11.12 11.03
CA SER A 245 -10.69 12.52 11.26
C SER A 245 -11.88 12.79 12.20
N SER A 246 -12.78 11.85 12.53
CA SER A 246 -13.85 12.02 13.55
C SER A 246 -14.88 10.87 13.46
N LYS A 247 -15.75 10.68 14.46
CA LYS A 247 -16.99 9.89 14.33
C LYS A 247 -17.96 10.42 13.26
N SER A 248 -17.84 11.70 12.87
CA SER A 248 -18.79 12.37 11.95
C SER A 248 -18.83 11.74 10.54
N VAL A 249 -17.72 11.17 10.07
CA VAL A 249 -17.64 10.54 8.74
C VAL A 249 -18.47 9.26 8.62
N LEU A 250 -18.79 8.60 9.74
CA LEU A 250 -19.68 7.43 9.74
C LEU A 250 -21.09 7.75 9.23
N SER A 251 -21.50 9.03 9.28
CA SER A 251 -22.79 9.47 8.73
C SER A 251 -22.85 9.35 7.20
N ARG A 252 -21.70 9.47 6.52
CA ARG A 252 -21.57 9.46 5.05
C ARG A 252 -21.66 8.07 4.44
N ILE A 253 -21.26 7.06 5.20
CA ILE A 253 -21.38 5.65 4.81
C ILE A 253 -22.87 5.30 4.83
N SER A 254 -23.43 4.70 3.78
CA SER A 254 -24.85 4.35 3.77
C SER A 254 -25.13 3.13 4.66
N LEU A 255 -26.36 3.00 5.18
CA LEU A 255 -26.76 1.78 5.91
C LEU A 255 -26.75 0.55 4.99
N THR A 256 -26.99 0.72 3.68
CA THR A 256 -26.93 -0.35 2.69
C THR A 256 -25.52 -0.88 2.50
N ASP A 257 -24.52 0.00 2.44
CA ASP A 257 -23.12 -0.41 2.31
C ASP A 257 -22.63 -1.11 3.58
N LEU A 258 -22.97 -0.58 4.76
CA LEU A 258 -22.67 -1.24 6.05
C LEU A 258 -23.29 -2.64 6.16
N ARG A 259 -24.56 -2.78 5.75
CA ARG A 259 -25.24 -4.09 5.68
C ARG A 259 -24.56 -5.03 4.69
N THR A 260 -24.11 -4.53 3.55
CA THR A 260 -23.45 -5.33 2.51
C THR A 260 -22.13 -5.88 3.04
N LEU A 261 -21.28 -5.01 3.63
CA LEU A 261 -20.03 -5.43 4.26
C LEU A 261 -20.29 -6.47 5.37
N ASP A 262 -21.22 -6.21 6.29
CA ASP A 262 -21.55 -7.14 7.37
C ASP A 262 -22.06 -8.49 6.85
N THR A 263 -22.90 -8.48 5.81
CA THR A 263 -23.44 -9.71 5.20
C THR A 263 -22.34 -10.56 4.58
N LEU A 264 -21.38 -9.93 3.87
CA LEU A 264 -20.25 -10.63 3.27
C LEU A 264 -19.39 -11.30 4.34
N TRP A 265 -19.00 -10.55 5.38
CA TRP A 265 -18.21 -11.07 6.50
C TRP A 265 -18.92 -12.17 7.27
N SER A 266 -20.20 -11.97 7.59
CA SER A 266 -21.01 -12.94 8.33
C SER A 266 -21.16 -14.25 7.56
N LYS A 267 -21.46 -14.19 6.25
CA LYS A 267 -21.55 -15.40 5.41
C LYS A 267 -20.24 -16.18 5.35
N ALA A 268 -19.12 -15.51 5.10
CA ALA A 268 -17.82 -16.16 4.96
C ALA A 268 -17.31 -16.78 6.27
N SER A 269 -17.73 -16.23 7.41
CA SER A 269 -17.25 -16.64 8.75
C SER A 269 -18.28 -17.42 9.58
N SER A 270 -19.43 -17.78 8.99
CA SER A 270 -20.55 -18.39 9.72
C SER A 270 -20.99 -17.55 10.93
N GLY A 271 -21.06 -16.22 10.75
CA GLY A 271 -21.52 -15.26 11.76
C GLY A 271 -20.51 -14.94 12.87
N ARG A 272 -19.28 -15.46 12.80
CA ARG A 272 -18.21 -15.18 13.77
C ARG A 272 -17.59 -13.80 13.61
N PHE A 273 -17.42 -13.36 12.36
CA PHE A 273 -16.88 -12.04 12.01
C PHE A 273 -17.98 -11.19 11.36
N GLY A 274 -17.76 -9.88 11.33
CA GLY A 274 -18.73 -8.89 10.89
C GLY A 274 -19.11 -7.91 11.99
N PHE A 275 -19.60 -6.76 11.57
CA PHE A 275 -20.05 -5.69 12.46
C PHE A 275 -21.24 -6.10 13.34
N SER A 276 -22.09 -7.03 12.90
CA SER A 276 -23.18 -7.57 13.71
C SER A 276 -22.68 -8.45 14.85
N ALA A 277 -21.61 -9.23 14.64
CA ALA A 277 -20.95 -9.99 15.71
C ALA A 277 -20.31 -9.04 16.73
N GLN A 278 -19.61 -8.01 16.26
CA GLN A 278 -19.06 -6.96 17.10
C GLN A 278 -20.15 -6.21 17.89
N HIS A 279 -21.26 -5.83 17.24
CA HIS A 279 -22.36 -5.13 17.88
C HIS A 279 -23.00 -5.95 19.00
N ARG A 280 -23.16 -7.27 18.83
CA ARG A 280 -23.64 -8.17 19.89
C ARG A 280 -22.73 -8.15 21.12
N ILE A 281 -21.41 -8.17 20.91
CA ILE A 281 -20.42 -8.08 21.99
C ILE A 281 -20.48 -6.69 22.65
N TRP A 282 -20.54 -5.63 21.85
CA TRP A 282 -20.67 -4.25 22.35
C TRP A 282 -21.89 -4.08 23.24
N GLN A 283 -23.04 -4.63 22.86
CA GLN A 283 -24.26 -4.57 23.69
C GLN A 283 -24.11 -5.25 25.05
N GLN A 284 -23.31 -6.31 25.15
CA GLN A 284 -23.02 -6.97 26.43
C GLN A 284 -22.12 -6.09 27.30
N VAL A 285 -21.08 -5.49 26.70
CA VAL A 285 -20.14 -4.61 27.40
C VAL A 285 -20.81 -3.31 27.85
N ALA A 286 -21.61 -2.68 26.99
CA ALA A 286 -22.26 -1.40 27.27
C ALA A 286 -23.29 -1.47 28.41
N LYS A 287 -23.79 -2.65 28.77
CA LYS A 287 -24.65 -2.85 29.94
C LYS A 287 -23.87 -2.80 31.26
N GLY A 288 -22.57 -3.09 31.23
CA GLY A 288 -21.74 -3.24 32.43
C GLY A 288 -21.07 -1.96 32.93
N SER A 289 -21.11 -0.86 32.19
CA SER A 289 -20.47 0.42 32.55
C SER A 289 -21.16 1.58 31.84
N LYS A 290 -21.05 2.81 32.36
CA LYS A 290 -21.41 4.04 31.65
C LYS A 290 -20.20 4.79 31.08
N ASN A 291 -18.98 4.34 31.40
CA ASN A 291 -17.74 4.96 30.94
C ASN A 291 -17.36 4.38 29.57
N SER A 292 -17.36 5.23 28.53
CA SER A 292 -17.06 4.84 27.15
C SER A 292 -15.68 4.19 27.01
N LYS A 293 -14.65 4.74 27.69
CA LYS A 293 -13.29 4.21 27.64
C LYS A 293 -13.20 2.79 28.20
N ALA A 294 -13.80 2.57 29.37
CA ALA A 294 -13.84 1.23 29.98
C ALA A 294 -14.63 0.23 29.10
N GLN A 295 -15.70 0.68 28.43
CA GLN A 295 -16.44 -0.15 27.48
C GLN A 295 -15.57 -0.49 26.26
N THR A 296 -14.90 0.49 25.67
CA THR A 296 -13.98 0.31 24.54
C THR A 296 -12.88 -0.68 24.86
N GLU A 297 -12.19 -0.51 25.98
CA GLU A 297 -11.10 -1.40 26.39
C GLU A 297 -11.61 -2.83 26.62
N ARG A 298 -12.76 -2.99 27.29
CA ARG A 298 -13.35 -4.31 27.54
C ARG A 298 -13.79 -4.98 26.24
N PHE A 299 -14.43 -4.24 25.34
CA PHE A 299 -14.78 -4.73 24.02
C PHE A 299 -13.53 -5.20 23.27
N ALA A 300 -12.50 -4.35 23.21
CA ALA A 300 -11.24 -4.61 22.52
C ALA A 300 -10.50 -5.84 23.07
N GLN A 301 -10.56 -6.07 24.38
CA GLN A 301 -10.06 -7.31 24.99
C GLN A 301 -10.81 -8.54 24.48
N ILE A 302 -12.15 -8.50 24.45
CA ILE A 302 -12.99 -9.65 24.03
C ILE A 302 -12.77 -9.98 22.55
N VAL A 303 -12.69 -8.96 21.69
CA VAL A 303 -12.45 -9.17 20.25
C VAL A 303 -10.98 -9.38 19.92
N GLY A 304 -10.06 -9.32 20.89
CA GLY A 304 -8.63 -9.61 20.68
C GLY A 304 -7.82 -8.48 20.03
N TRP A 305 -8.22 -7.23 20.19
CA TRP A 305 -7.50 -6.05 19.68
C TRP A 305 -6.50 -5.45 20.69
N ARG A 306 -6.50 -5.96 21.92
CA ARG A 306 -5.54 -5.57 22.95
C ARG A 306 -4.38 -6.54 23.03
N ARG A 307 -3.20 -6.05 23.37
CA ARG A 307 -2.07 -6.89 23.78
C ARG A 307 -2.40 -7.50 25.14
N THR A 308 -2.03 -8.77 25.30
CA THR A 308 -2.12 -9.49 26.58
C THR A 308 -0.76 -9.56 27.28
N GLN A 309 0.32 -9.17 26.58
CA GLN A 309 1.69 -9.16 27.06
C GLN A 309 2.38 -7.85 26.60
N PRO A 310 3.35 -7.33 27.37
CA PRO A 310 4.21 -6.23 26.93
C PRO A 310 4.96 -6.57 25.64
N LEU A 311 5.33 -5.56 24.85
CA LEU A 311 6.20 -5.76 23.70
C LEU A 311 7.64 -6.06 24.17
N PRO A 312 8.40 -6.89 23.43
CA PRO A 312 9.86 -7.00 23.62
C PRO A 312 10.56 -5.64 23.48
N GLU A 313 11.65 -5.43 24.22
CA GLU A 313 12.41 -4.17 24.21
C GLU A 313 12.99 -3.82 22.81
N ASP A 314 13.19 -4.82 21.96
CA ASP A 314 13.75 -4.71 20.60
C ASP A 314 12.67 -4.64 19.50
N ASN A 315 11.39 -4.41 19.86
CA ASN A 315 10.32 -4.38 18.87
C ASN A 315 10.40 -3.11 17.97
N PRO A 316 10.45 -3.26 16.63
CA PRO A 316 10.49 -2.14 15.68
C PRO A 316 9.17 -1.36 15.57
N VAL A 317 8.09 -1.77 16.25
CA VAL A 317 6.91 -0.92 16.44
C VAL A 317 7.39 0.31 17.20
N GLY A 318 7.38 1.46 16.53
CA GLY A 318 7.93 2.72 17.04
C GLY A 318 7.69 2.83 18.53
N MET A 319 8.77 2.88 19.31
CA MET A 319 8.79 2.89 20.78
C MET A 319 7.69 3.78 21.37
N GLU A 320 7.35 4.85 20.65
CA GLU A 320 6.25 5.80 20.87
C GLU A 320 4.84 5.19 20.99
N LEU A 321 4.50 4.11 20.27
CA LEU A 321 3.16 3.50 20.26
C LEU A 321 3.04 2.27 21.19
N SER A 322 4.16 1.80 21.75
CA SER A 322 4.22 0.63 22.63
C SER A 322 3.33 0.78 23.86
N GLY A 323 3.28 1.99 24.44
CA GLY A 323 2.51 2.32 25.64
C GLY A 323 0.98 2.29 25.47
N THR A 324 0.49 2.22 24.23
CA THR A 324 -0.96 2.24 23.96
C THR A 324 -1.63 0.93 24.36
N GLY A 325 -0.91 -0.21 24.32
CA GLY A 325 -1.45 -1.56 24.58
C GLY A 325 -2.43 -2.07 23.51
N TRP A 326 -2.59 -1.36 22.40
CA TRP A 326 -3.42 -1.75 21.26
C TRP A 326 -2.57 -2.48 20.21
N ARG A 327 -3.11 -3.57 19.66
CA ARG A 327 -2.45 -4.31 18.58
C ARG A 327 -2.50 -3.51 17.28
N LEU A 328 -1.43 -3.58 16.51
CA LEU A 328 -1.39 -3.14 15.12
C LEU A 328 -1.85 -4.28 14.20
N ASP A 329 -2.06 -3.96 12.92
CA ASP A 329 -2.42 -4.94 11.89
C ASP A 329 -1.42 -6.10 11.80
N THR A 330 -0.13 -5.86 12.05
CA THR A 330 0.92 -6.90 12.05
C THR A 330 0.81 -7.87 13.23
N GLU A 331 0.02 -7.57 14.26
CA GLU A 331 -0.13 -8.36 15.48
C GLU A 331 -1.51 -9.06 15.59
N LEU A 332 -2.39 -8.87 14.62
CA LEU A 332 -3.72 -9.49 14.59
C LEU A 332 -3.64 -10.98 14.25
N ASN A 333 -4.63 -11.74 14.73
CA ASN A 333 -4.75 -13.16 14.42
C ASN A 333 -5.60 -13.35 13.16
N TYR A 334 -4.96 -13.49 12.00
CA TYR A 334 -5.64 -13.70 10.72
C TYR A 334 -6.01 -15.17 10.44
N THR A 335 -6.30 -15.95 11.48
CA THR A 335 -6.76 -17.34 11.34
C THR A 335 -8.22 -17.48 11.71
N THR A 336 -8.82 -18.61 11.36
CA THR A 336 -10.18 -18.96 11.79
C THR A 336 -10.32 -19.15 13.31
N ALA A 337 -9.21 -19.27 14.04
CA ALA A 337 -9.19 -19.37 15.49
C ALA A 337 -9.36 -18.01 16.19
N ALA A 338 -9.35 -16.89 15.45
CA ALA A 338 -9.52 -15.57 16.04
C ALA A 338 -10.86 -15.44 16.81
N PRO A 339 -10.90 -14.60 17.85
CA PRO A 339 -12.11 -14.38 18.64
C PRO A 339 -13.30 -13.92 17.79
N THR A 340 -14.52 -14.25 18.23
CA THR A 340 -15.73 -13.68 17.62
C THR A 340 -15.66 -12.15 17.64
N GLY A 341 -16.00 -11.51 16.52
CA GLY A 341 -15.92 -10.07 16.35
C GLY A 341 -14.52 -9.51 16.06
N HIS A 342 -13.48 -10.33 15.93
CA HIS A 342 -12.12 -9.85 15.65
C HIS A 342 -12.02 -9.03 14.36
N PHE A 343 -12.78 -9.41 13.32
CA PHE A 343 -12.84 -8.69 12.05
C PHE A 343 -14.25 -8.19 11.72
N PRO A 344 -14.40 -7.09 10.94
CA PRO A 344 -13.32 -6.23 10.44
C PRO A 344 -12.68 -5.38 11.55
N TRP A 345 -11.37 -5.18 11.48
CA TRP A 345 -10.61 -4.34 12.39
C TRP A 345 -10.78 -2.86 12.04
N ALA A 346 -10.97 -2.02 13.06
CA ALA A 346 -11.23 -0.58 12.87
C ALA A 346 -9.96 0.30 13.01
N GLY A 347 -8.79 -0.32 13.07
CA GLY A 347 -7.51 0.38 13.21
C GLY A 347 -6.85 0.78 11.90
N VAL A 348 -5.68 1.40 12.02
CA VAL A 348 -4.90 1.97 10.92
C VAL A 348 -3.75 1.05 10.54
N SER A 349 -3.40 0.96 9.26
CA SER A 349 -2.28 0.10 8.86
C SER A 349 -0.96 0.61 9.45
N SER A 350 -0.05 -0.31 9.80
CA SER A 350 1.28 0.07 10.28
C SER A 350 2.06 0.91 9.25
N GLY A 351 1.81 0.71 7.96
CA GLY A 351 2.40 1.51 6.88
C GLY A 351 1.97 2.98 6.96
N GLN A 352 0.67 3.25 7.05
CA GLN A 352 0.15 4.62 7.21
C GLN A 352 0.63 5.28 8.51
N LEU A 353 0.72 4.52 9.61
CA LEU A 353 1.28 5.05 10.87
C LEU A 353 2.77 5.38 10.73
N THR A 354 3.53 4.55 10.02
CA THR A 354 4.94 4.82 9.74
C THR A 354 5.10 6.07 8.88
N ASP A 355 4.26 6.25 7.87
CA ASP A 355 4.28 7.45 7.03
C ASP A 355 3.90 8.70 7.82
N LEU A 356 2.89 8.61 8.70
CA LEU A 356 2.54 9.69 9.61
C LEU A 356 3.70 10.04 10.55
N LEU A 357 4.26 9.06 11.27
CA LEU A 357 5.36 9.28 12.23
C LEU A 357 6.61 9.86 11.56
N ASN A 358 6.88 9.50 10.31
CA ASN A 358 8.00 10.03 9.54
C ASN A 358 7.72 11.38 8.87
N GLY A 359 6.58 12.03 9.17
CA GLY A 359 6.20 13.32 8.56
C GLY A 359 5.92 13.24 7.06
N ARG A 360 5.64 12.03 6.53
CA ARG A 360 5.32 11.80 5.10
C ARG A 360 3.83 12.03 4.81
N SER A 361 2.98 12.08 5.83
CA SER A 361 1.60 12.52 5.70
C SER A 361 1.52 14.05 5.70
N LEU A 362 0.80 14.64 4.74
CA LEU A 362 0.53 16.08 4.68
C LEU A 362 -0.20 16.53 5.97
N GLY A 363 0.47 17.34 6.79
CA GLY A 363 -0.15 18.16 7.83
C GLY A 363 -0.45 17.49 9.18
N CYS A 364 0.52 16.81 9.79
CA CYS A 364 0.43 16.51 11.23
C CYS A 364 0.79 17.75 12.06
N GLY A 365 0.10 17.97 13.20
CA GLY A 365 0.52 18.99 14.16
C GLY A 365 1.63 18.46 15.06
N SER A 366 1.36 17.31 15.68
CA SER A 366 2.32 16.46 16.37
C SER A 366 2.10 15.04 15.87
N CYS A 367 2.93 14.58 14.94
CA CYS A 367 2.79 13.27 14.28
C CYS A 367 2.67 12.11 15.29
N THR A 368 3.39 12.17 16.41
CA THR A 368 3.29 11.17 17.50
C THR A 368 1.95 11.25 18.22
N THR A 369 1.45 12.45 18.54
CA THR A 369 0.13 12.63 19.17
C THR A 369 -0.99 12.14 18.24
N ASP A 370 -0.90 12.49 16.96
CA ASP A 370 -1.84 12.06 15.94
C ASP A 370 -1.81 10.53 15.81
N ALA A 371 -0.62 9.92 15.79
CA ALA A 371 -0.47 8.46 15.75
C ALA A 371 -1.09 7.78 16.99
N ILE A 372 -0.85 8.30 18.20
CA ILE A 372 -1.46 7.78 19.44
C ILE A 372 -2.99 7.86 19.39
N TYR A 373 -3.53 9.00 18.92
CA TYR A 373 -4.96 9.17 18.75
C TYR A 373 -5.55 8.10 17.82
N LEU A 374 -4.89 7.83 16.69
CA LEU A 374 -5.36 6.88 15.68
C LEU A 374 -5.40 5.42 16.17
N VAL A 375 -4.40 5.03 16.96
CA VAL A 375 -4.25 3.64 17.45
C VAL A 375 -4.95 3.37 18.77
N SER A 376 -5.33 4.41 19.52
CA SER A 376 -5.92 4.28 20.85
C SER A 376 -7.15 5.16 21.02
N ASP A 377 -6.95 6.47 21.15
CA ASP A 377 -7.93 7.34 21.80
C ASP A 377 -9.19 7.55 20.94
N ARG A 378 -9.09 7.36 19.63
CA ARG A 378 -10.21 7.44 18.70
C ARG A 378 -11.29 6.39 18.95
N TYR A 379 -10.94 5.21 19.49
CA TYR A 379 -11.91 4.13 19.64
C TYR A 379 -13.07 4.48 20.59
N ASP A 380 -12.80 5.33 21.60
CA ASP A 380 -13.78 5.76 22.61
C ASP A 380 -14.95 6.55 22.04
N GLU A 381 -14.74 7.20 20.90
CA GLU A 381 -15.78 7.93 20.17
C GLU A 381 -16.30 7.16 18.96
N TYR A 382 -15.40 6.44 18.29
CA TYR A 382 -15.70 5.75 17.04
C TYR A 382 -16.61 4.54 17.25
N LEU A 383 -16.28 3.64 18.20
CA LEU A 383 -17.03 2.40 18.39
C LEU A 383 -18.49 2.66 18.82
N PRO A 384 -18.79 3.53 19.81
CA PRO A 384 -20.17 3.84 20.14
C PRO A 384 -20.95 4.41 18.96
N ALA A 385 -20.33 5.29 18.17
CA ALA A 385 -20.97 5.90 17.01
C ALA A 385 -21.24 4.90 15.88
N LEU A 386 -20.29 3.99 15.61
CA LEU A 386 -20.46 2.90 14.65
C LEU A 386 -21.60 1.99 15.07
N PHE A 387 -21.63 1.55 16.32
CA PHE A 387 -22.66 0.63 16.81
C PHE A 387 -24.05 1.28 16.92
N ALA A 388 -24.12 2.60 17.14
CA ALA A 388 -25.39 3.33 17.05
C ALA A 388 -26.03 3.24 15.66
N ARG A 389 -25.23 3.16 14.59
CA ARG A 389 -25.71 2.95 13.21
C ARG A 389 -26.34 1.56 13.02
N PHE A 390 -25.77 0.52 13.63
CA PHE A 390 -26.31 -0.85 13.53
C PHE A 390 -27.65 -1.02 14.27
N LYS A 391 -27.90 -0.22 15.32
CA LYS A 391 -29.22 -0.13 15.94
C LYS A 391 -30.29 0.39 14.97
N GLN A 392 -29.94 1.28 14.04
CA GLN A 392 -30.86 1.78 13.02
C GLN A 392 -31.15 0.71 11.96
N ILE A 393 -30.14 -0.10 11.61
CA ILE A 393 -30.29 -1.21 10.67
C ILE A 393 -31.38 -2.20 11.11
N GLY A 394 -31.36 -2.63 12.37
CA GLY A 394 -32.33 -3.58 12.90
C GLY A 394 -33.75 -3.01 13.06
N LYS A 395 -33.91 -1.69 13.12
CA LYS A 395 -35.24 -1.06 13.18
C LYS A 395 -35.93 -0.99 11.81
N GLN A 396 -35.18 -0.90 10.73
CA GLN A 396 -35.73 -0.86 9.37
C GLN A 396 -36.18 -2.23 8.86
N THR A 397 -35.57 -3.33 9.33
CA THR A 397 -35.96 -4.70 8.94
C THR A 397 -37.28 -5.16 9.56
N ASN A 398 -37.70 -4.54 10.67
CA ASN A 398 -38.95 -4.88 11.38
C ASN A 398 -40.15 -4.01 10.95
N LYS A 399 -39.99 -3.19 9.92
CA LYS A 399 -41.05 -2.31 9.37
C LYS A 399 -41.42 -2.66 7.92
N GLY A 400 -40.88 -3.74 7.37
CA GLY A 400 -41.12 -4.22 6.01
C GLY A 400 -42.01 -5.43 5.98
#